data_AF-A0A225VQD4-F1
#
_entry.id   AF-A0A225VQD4-F1
#
_cell.length_a   1.000
_cell.length_b   1.000
_cell.length_c   1.000
_cell.angle_alpha   90.00
_cell.angle_beta   90.00
_cell.angle_gamma   90.00
#
_symmetry.space_group_name_H-M   'P 1'
#
loop_
_entity.id
_entity.type
_entity.pdbx_description
1 polymer ?
#
loop_
_entity_poly.entity_id
_entity_poly.type
_entity_poly.pdbx_seq_one_letter_code
_entity_poly.pdbx_strand_id
1 'polypeptide(L)'
;MDFMCSAGVFVKEWWISRMKNLFLMYGYTMRKREYRNISVCPLRGLHLRPGKHANVAIRYGRCRPLQDVVWAGRGDQWVTQIVYGARSWAVAIKLVNVSDRDCWIESRAPVARIAEYGNIPIVGQFVRSGLRRYMKWQQIIQENTLSAKARVRQEAYEQMLRDAVPPAVVAPQYK
;
A
#
# COMPACT_ATOMS: atom_id res chain seq x y z
N MET A 1 -3.00 33.80 46.28
CA MET A 1 -1.59 33.70 45.87
C MET A 1 -1.50 32.61 44.82
N ASP A 2 -1.00 33.01 43.66
CA ASP A 2 -1.11 32.38 42.35
C ASP A 2 -0.37 31.04 42.22
N PHE A 3 -0.85 30.17 41.32
CA PHE A 3 -0.14 29.86 40.07
C PHE A 3 -1.03 29.04 39.13
N MET A 4 -1.38 29.64 37.99
CA MET A 4 -1.80 28.95 36.78
C MET A 4 -0.58 28.27 36.13
N CYS A 5 -0.73 27.03 35.64
CA CYS A 5 0.11 26.50 34.57
C CYS A 5 -0.75 25.66 33.61
N SER A 6 -0.56 25.95 32.33
CA SER A 6 -1.28 25.46 31.16
C SER A 6 -0.80 24.09 30.65
N ALA A 7 -1.63 23.47 29.79
CA ALA A 7 -1.28 22.60 28.67
C ALA A 7 -0.88 21.11 28.90
N GLY A 8 -1.55 20.23 28.13
CA GLY A 8 -0.84 19.25 27.30
C GLY A 8 -0.84 17.77 27.74
N VAL A 9 -1.62 16.95 27.01
CA VAL A 9 -1.28 15.59 26.48
C VAL A 9 -0.78 14.53 27.48
N PHE A 10 -1.44 13.36 27.57
CA PHE A 10 -0.76 12.03 27.54
C PHE A 10 -1.74 10.85 27.34
N VAL A 11 -2.51 10.85 26.25
CA VAL A 11 -3.26 9.65 25.78
C VAL A 11 -2.35 8.83 24.86
N LYS A 12 -1.37 8.11 25.41
CA LYS A 12 -0.54 7.18 24.62
C LYS A 12 -0.07 5.93 25.38
N GLU A 13 0.05 5.99 26.70
CA GLU A 13 0.60 4.86 27.48
C GLU A 13 -0.44 3.78 27.84
N TRP A 14 -1.70 4.16 28.01
CA TRP A 14 -2.76 3.20 28.40
C TRP A 14 -3.11 2.17 27.32
N TRP A 15 -2.97 2.53 26.05
CA TRP A 15 -3.19 1.58 24.94
C TRP A 15 -2.04 0.58 24.78
N ILE A 16 -0.80 1.01 25.06
CA ILE A 16 0.39 0.15 24.96
C ILE A 16 0.40 -0.87 26.10
N SER A 17 -0.02 -0.48 27.30
CA SER A 17 -0.10 -1.37 28.46
C SER A 17 -1.16 -2.46 28.26
N ARG A 18 -2.33 -2.13 27.68
CA ARG A 18 -3.39 -3.10 27.41
C ARG A 18 -3.04 -4.11 26.31
N MET A 19 -2.22 -3.73 25.34
CA MET A 19 -1.68 -4.71 24.37
C MET A 19 -0.63 -5.61 25.01
N LYS A 20 0.32 -5.07 25.80
CA LYS A 20 1.35 -5.88 26.47
C LYS A 20 0.75 -6.99 27.35
N ASN A 21 -0.31 -6.69 28.09
CA ASN A 21 -0.96 -7.68 28.97
C ASN A 21 -1.82 -8.71 28.22
N LEU A 22 -2.29 -8.41 26.99
CA LEU A 22 -2.98 -9.42 26.17
C LEU A 22 -2.01 -10.53 25.71
N PHE A 23 -0.73 -10.22 25.54
CA PHE A 23 0.31 -11.19 25.16
C PHE A 23 0.73 -12.11 26.31
N LEU A 24 0.58 -11.68 27.57
CA LEU A 24 0.95 -12.51 28.73
C LEU A 24 -0.20 -13.42 29.20
N MET A 25 -1.47 -13.05 28.98
CA MET A 25 -2.61 -13.76 29.55
C MET A 25 -2.98 -15.06 28.81
N TYR A 26 -2.72 -15.12 27.51
CA TYR A 26 -2.81 -16.37 26.75
C TYR A 26 -1.42 -17.00 26.76
N GLY A 27 -1.16 -17.95 27.67
CA GLY A 27 0.11 -18.66 27.87
C GLY A 27 0.66 -19.43 26.66
N TYR A 28 0.79 -18.78 25.52
CA TYR A 28 1.56 -19.24 24.38
C TYR A 28 3.02 -18.99 24.72
N THR A 29 3.65 -20.00 25.32
CA THR A 29 5.11 -20.13 25.23
C THR A 29 5.46 -20.03 23.74
N MET A 30 6.07 -18.91 23.35
CA MET A 30 6.66 -18.75 22.02
C MET A 30 7.79 -19.76 21.91
N ARG A 31 7.45 -21.00 21.53
CA ARG A 31 8.43 -22.01 21.15
C ARG A 31 9.25 -21.38 20.04
N LYS A 32 10.56 -21.25 20.30
CA LYS A 32 11.58 -20.71 19.41
C LYS A 32 11.76 -21.66 18.21
N ARG A 33 10.72 -21.80 17.38
CA ARG A 33 10.78 -22.43 16.05
C ARG A 33 11.30 -21.36 15.11
N GLU A 34 12.33 -21.68 14.33
CA GLU A 34 12.87 -20.80 13.29
C GLU A 34 11.73 -20.31 12.38
N TYR A 35 11.30 -19.07 12.57
CA TYR A 35 10.12 -18.52 11.91
C TYR A 35 10.38 -18.40 10.40
N ARG A 36 9.58 -19.08 9.57
CA ARG A 36 9.55 -18.84 8.12
C ARG A 36 8.93 -17.48 7.85
N ASN A 37 9.77 -16.46 7.66
CA ASN A 37 9.36 -15.11 7.36
C ASN A 37 10.10 -14.59 6.13
N ILE A 38 9.47 -14.68 4.96
CA ILE A 38 10.07 -14.26 3.68
C ILE A 38 9.58 -12.85 3.35
N SER A 39 10.50 -11.93 3.08
CA SER A 39 10.17 -10.61 2.55
C SER A 39 9.94 -10.69 1.04
N VAL A 40 8.82 -10.14 0.59
CA VAL A 40 8.56 -9.87 -0.82
C VAL A 40 9.08 -8.48 -1.11
N CYS A 41 10.04 -8.38 -2.01
CA CYS A 41 10.67 -7.13 -2.37
C CYS A 41 10.73 -6.99 -3.90
N PRO A 42 10.71 -5.76 -4.43
CA PRO A 42 10.93 -5.55 -5.85
C PRO A 42 12.38 -5.91 -6.20
N LEU A 43 12.55 -6.56 -7.36
CA LEU A 43 13.87 -7.00 -7.86
C LEU A 43 14.76 -5.82 -8.25
N ARG A 44 14.15 -4.72 -8.67
CA ARG A 44 14.80 -3.47 -9.09
C ARG A 44 14.08 -2.31 -8.42
N GLY A 45 14.73 -1.15 -8.36
CA GLY A 45 14.07 0.06 -7.89
C GLY A 45 12.85 0.36 -8.77
N LEU A 46 11.73 0.72 -8.15
CA LEU A 46 10.49 1.05 -8.85
C LEU A 46 10.26 2.55 -8.76
N HIS A 47 10.08 3.18 -9.92
CA HIS A 47 9.59 4.55 -10.03
C HIS A 47 8.10 4.52 -10.37
N LEU A 48 7.28 5.13 -9.51
CA LEU A 48 5.84 5.20 -9.68
C LEU A 48 5.43 6.66 -9.72
N ARG A 49 4.88 7.11 -10.86
CA ARG A 49 4.21 8.40 -10.93
C ARG A 49 2.90 8.38 -10.14
N PRO A 50 2.36 9.54 -9.71
CA PRO A 50 1.06 9.64 -9.06
C PRO A 50 -0.03 8.83 -9.78
N GLY A 51 -0.77 8.00 -9.04
CA GLY A 51 -1.82 7.15 -9.58
C GLY A 51 -1.37 6.00 -10.49
N LYS A 52 -0.06 5.82 -10.71
CA LYS A 52 0.50 4.63 -11.38
C LYS A 52 0.74 3.52 -10.37
N HIS A 53 0.84 2.31 -10.90
CA HIS A 53 1.05 1.10 -10.12
C HIS A 53 2.06 0.16 -10.78
N ALA A 54 2.67 -0.71 -9.98
CA ALA A 54 3.53 -1.79 -10.45
C ALA A 54 3.21 -3.09 -9.72
N ASN A 55 3.40 -4.21 -10.40
CA ASN A 55 3.18 -5.54 -9.83
C ASN A 55 4.53 -6.17 -9.45
N VAL A 56 4.66 -6.58 -8.20
CA VAL A 56 5.79 -7.34 -7.67
C VAL A 56 5.36 -8.80 -7.53
N ALA A 57 5.94 -9.68 -8.32
CA ALA A 57 5.63 -11.11 -8.27
C ALA A 57 6.06 -11.72 -6.93
N ILE A 58 5.18 -12.53 -6.33
CA ILE A 58 5.48 -13.23 -5.09
C ILE A 58 6.26 -14.50 -5.45
N ARG A 59 7.47 -14.63 -4.91
CA ARG A 59 8.27 -15.85 -5.01
C ARG A 59 8.17 -16.65 -3.72
N TYR A 60 7.31 -17.65 -3.72
CA TYR A 60 7.10 -18.48 -2.53
C TYR A 60 8.34 -19.30 -2.16
N GLY A 61 9.13 -19.76 -3.12
CA GLY A 61 10.31 -20.58 -2.83
C GLY A 61 9.93 -21.82 -2.01
N ARG A 62 10.36 -21.89 -0.75
CA ARG A 62 10.01 -22.98 0.21
C ARG A 62 8.69 -22.77 0.97
N CYS A 63 8.02 -21.63 0.80
CA CYS A 63 6.71 -21.34 1.40
C CYS A 63 5.58 -22.12 0.73
N ARG A 64 4.51 -22.36 1.50
CA ARG A 64 3.32 -23.10 1.07
C ARG A 64 2.19 -22.10 0.77
N PRO A 65 1.84 -21.85 -0.50
CA PRO A 65 0.90 -20.77 -0.87
C PRO A 65 -0.53 -20.95 -0.33
N LEU A 66 -0.90 -22.16 0.10
CA LEU A 66 -2.21 -22.48 0.68
C LEU A 66 -2.24 -22.40 2.22
N GLN A 67 -1.08 -22.41 2.88
CA GLN A 67 -0.97 -22.42 4.36
C GLN A 67 -0.37 -21.11 4.89
N ASP A 68 0.57 -20.53 4.14
CA ASP A 68 1.25 -19.32 4.52
C ASP A 68 0.41 -18.09 4.13
N VAL A 69 0.40 -17.11 5.03
CA VAL A 69 -0.36 -15.88 4.92
C VAL A 69 0.53 -14.78 4.36
N VAL A 70 -0.01 -14.04 3.39
CA VAL A 70 0.62 -12.84 2.85
C VAL A 70 0.14 -11.61 3.59
N TRP A 71 1.10 -10.87 4.12
CA TRP A 71 0.91 -9.62 4.83
C TRP A 71 1.29 -8.45 3.94
N ALA A 72 0.33 -7.60 3.61
CA ALA A 72 0.48 -6.43 2.77
C ALA A 72 1.19 -5.31 3.53
N GLY A 73 2.22 -4.71 2.95
CA GLY A 73 2.93 -3.56 3.52
C GLY A 73 2.35 -2.23 3.09
N ARG A 74 2.64 -1.18 3.84
CA ARG A 74 2.34 0.20 3.45
C ARG A 74 3.54 1.09 3.73
N GLY A 75 3.88 1.91 2.75
CA GLY A 75 4.77 3.05 2.93
C GLY A 75 3.98 4.35 3.07
N ASP A 76 4.71 5.45 3.16
CA ASP A 76 4.10 6.78 3.33
C ASP A 76 3.42 7.26 2.04
N GLN A 77 4.02 6.96 0.88
CA GLN A 77 3.55 7.40 -0.44
C GLN A 77 2.88 6.30 -1.26
N TRP A 78 2.97 5.04 -0.83
CA TRP A 78 2.46 3.89 -1.57
C TRP A 78 1.71 2.92 -0.68
N VAL A 79 0.73 2.25 -1.29
CA VAL A 79 -0.10 1.25 -0.63
C VAL A 79 -0.10 -0.02 -1.48
N THR A 80 -0.12 -1.18 -0.82
CA THR A 80 -0.18 -2.47 -1.51
C THR A 80 -1.58 -3.05 -1.58
N GLN A 81 -1.84 -3.72 -2.68
CA GLN A 81 -3.01 -4.56 -2.92
C GLN A 81 -2.52 -5.97 -3.29
N ILE A 82 -3.03 -6.96 -2.56
CA ILE A 82 -2.73 -8.38 -2.84
C ILE A 82 -3.52 -8.81 -4.08
N VAL A 83 -2.83 -9.39 -5.05
CA VAL A 83 -3.42 -9.92 -6.28
C VAL A 83 -3.52 -11.44 -6.14
N TYR A 84 -4.75 -11.95 -6.17
CA TYR A 84 -5.05 -13.38 -6.09
C TYR A 84 -5.15 -13.99 -7.48
N GLY A 85 -4.66 -15.22 -7.63
CA GLY A 85 -4.75 -16.00 -8.86
C GLY A 85 -5.93 -16.96 -8.87
N ALA A 86 -6.02 -17.79 -9.91
CA ALA A 86 -7.13 -18.71 -10.16
C ALA A 86 -7.40 -19.74 -9.04
N ARG A 87 -6.44 -19.97 -8.13
CA ARG A 87 -6.57 -20.90 -6.99
C ARG A 87 -6.65 -20.19 -5.65
N SER A 88 -7.06 -18.92 -5.63
CA SER A 88 -7.24 -18.09 -4.42
C SER A 88 -6.00 -17.90 -3.54
N TRP A 89 -4.80 -18.18 -4.06
CA TRP A 89 -3.53 -17.80 -3.43
C TRP A 89 -2.97 -16.52 -4.07
N ALA A 90 -2.19 -15.78 -3.29
CA ALA A 90 -1.65 -14.49 -3.71
C ALA A 90 -0.48 -14.69 -4.70
N VAL A 91 -0.57 -14.15 -5.91
CA VAL A 91 0.45 -14.36 -6.95
C VAL A 91 1.38 -13.16 -7.07
N ALA A 92 0.86 -11.97 -6.79
CA ALA A 92 1.60 -10.73 -6.88
C ALA A 92 1.10 -9.72 -5.84
N ILE A 93 1.93 -8.71 -5.60
CA ILE A 93 1.59 -7.52 -4.84
C ILE A 93 1.57 -6.36 -5.81
N LYS A 94 0.41 -5.72 -5.94
CA LYS A 94 0.26 -4.47 -6.69
C LYS A 94 0.60 -3.31 -5.76
N LEU A 95 1.66 -2.58 -6.07
CA LEU A 95 2.01 -1.32 -5.41
C LEU A 95 1.38 -0.17 -6.16
N VAL A 96 0.64 0.66 -5.45
CA VAL A 96 -0.04 1.84 -6.00
C VAL A 96 0.56 3.08 -5.34
N ASN A 97 1.02 4.04 -6.15
CA ASN A 97 1.38 5.35 -5.65
C ASN A 97 0.09 6.14 -5.38
N VAL A 98 -0.16 6.43 -4.11
CA VAL A 98 -1.35 7.15 -3.65
C VAL A 98 -1.08 8.63 -3.37
N SER A 99 0.16 9.07 -3.53
CA SER A 99 0.57 10.46 -3.35
C SER A 99 0.53 11.24 -4.66
N ASP A 100 0.49 12.56 -4.56
CA ASP A 100 0.55 13.48 -5.71
C ASP A 100 1.98 13.73 -6.22
N ARG A 101 2.98 13.03 -5.67
CA ARG A 101 4.40 13.12 -6.07
C ARG A 101 4.90 11.81 -6.61
N ASP A 102 5.96 11.87 -7.39
CA ASP A 102 6.68 10.68 -7.82
C ASP A 102 7.21 9.91 -6.59
N CYS A 103 7.02 8.59 -6.61
CA CYS A 103 7.42 7.69 -5.55
C CYS A 103 8.54 6.78 -6.04
N TRP A 104 9.64 6.74 -5.30
CA TRP A 104 10.73 5.81 -5.51
C TRP A 104 10.73 4.74 -4.43
N ILE A 105 10.73 3.48 -4.86
CA ILE A 105 10.83 2.33 -3.97
C ILE A 105 12.16 1.65 -4.26
N GLU A 106 12.99 1.52 -3.23
CA GLU A 106 14.29 0.90 -3.33
C GLU A 106 14.19 -0.59 -3.72
N SER A 107 15.20 -1.07 -4.46
CA SER A 107 15.37 -2.51 -4.65
C SER A 107 15.56 -3.16 -3.28
N ARG A 108 14.89 -4.30 -3.04
CA ARG A 108 14.90 -5.02 -1.75
C ARG A 108 14.09 -4.39 -0.60
N ALA A 109 13.42 -3.26 -0.78
CA ALA A 109 12.46 -2.76 0.22
C ALA A 109 11.32 -3.79 0.44
N PRO A 110 11.00 -4.18 1.69
CA PRO A 110 9.98 -5.18 1.95
C PRO A 110 8.58 -4.57 1.74
N VAL A 111 7.94 -4.95 0.64
CA VAL A 111 6.59 -4.46 0.28
C VAL A 111 5.48 -5.38 0.78
N ALA A 112 5.80 -6.65 1.02
CA ALA A 112 4.94 -7.59 1.71
C ALA A 112 5.78 -8.63 2.44
N ARG A 113 5.16 -9.42 3.33
CA ARG A 113 5.81 -10.55 4.01
C ARG A 113 4.95 -11.79 3.95
N ILE A 114 5.59 -12.94 3.81
CA ILE A 114 4.94 -14.25 3.87
C ILE A 114 5.31 -14.88 5.20
N ALA A 115 4.31 -15.22 6.00
CA ALA A 115 4.50 -15.88 7.29
C ALA A 115 3.45 -16.98 7.48
N GLU A 116 3.81 -18.03 8.20
CA GLU A 116 2.89 -19.10 8.56
C GLU A 116 1.67 -18.56 9.32
N TYR A 117 0.50 -19.20 9.14
CA TYR A 117 -0.71 -18.82 9.85
C TYR A 117 -0.50 -18.82 11.38
N GLY A 118 -0.90 -17.73 12.05
CA GLY A 118 -0.67 -17.53 13.49
C GLY A 118 0.60 -16.75 13.83
N ASN A 119 1.54 -16.61 12.89
CA ASN A 119 2.72 -15.77 13.08
C ASN A 119 2.46 -14.34 12.56
N ILE A 120 2.54 -13.37 13.48
CA ILE A 120 2.42 -11.95 13.15
C ILE A 120 3.83 -11.40 12.89
N PRO A 121 4.11 -10.83 11.71
CA PRO A 121 5.38 -10.16 11.48
C PRO A 121 5.51 -8.98 12.45
N ILE A 122 6.65 -8.92 13.17
CA ILE A 122 6.92 -7.96 14.25
C ILE A 122 6.86 -6.49 13.77
N VAL A 123 6.95 -6.25 12.46
CA VAL A 123 6.97 -4.91 11.87
C VAL A 123 5.53 -4.39 11.68
N GLY A 124 5.15 -3.37 12.45
CA GLY A 124 3.78 -2.80 12.51
C GLY A 124 3.24 -2.11 11.23
N GLN A 125 3.99 -2.18 10.13
CA GLN A 125 3.60 -1.66 8.81
C GLN A 125 2.95 -2.72 7.91
N PHE A 126 2.85 -3.98 8.36
CA PHE A 126 2.25 -5.06 7.58
C PHE A 126 0.88 -5.46 8.14
N VAL A 127 -0.08 -5.69 7.24
CA VAL A 127 -1.48 -5.98 7.59
C VAL A 127 -2.00 -7.13 6.73
N ARG A 128 -2.73 -8.06 7.37
CA ARG A 128 -3.41 -9.17 6.69
C ARG A 128 -4.66 -8.69 5.94
N SER A 129 -4.97 -9.33 4.82
CA SER A 129 -6.27 -9.19 4.16
C SER A 129 -7.42 -9.53 5.11
N GLY A 130 -8.52 -8.78 5.02
CA GLY A 130 -9.70 -8.95 5.88
C GLY A 130 -9.72 -8.11 7.16
N LEU A 131 -8.59 -7.48 7.53
CA LEU A 131 -8.58 -6.53 8.65
C LEU A 131 -9.12 -5.16 8.22
N ARG A 132 -9.82 -4.46 9.14
CA ARG A 132 -10.34 -3.10 8.89
C ARG A 132 -9.27 -2.14 8.37
N ARG A 133 -8.03 -2.27 8.86
CA ARG A 133 -6.90 -1.43 8.42
C ARG A 133 -6.56 -1.65 6.95
N TYR A 134 -6.61 -2.91 6.48
CA TYR A 134 -6.40 -3.23 5.07
C TYR A 134 -7.57 -2.72 4.21
N MET A 135 -8.81 -2.79 4.69
CA MET A 135 -9.95 -2.22 3.94
C MET A 135 -9.82 -0.71 3.73
N LYS A 136 -9.38 0.04 4.74
CA LYS A 136 -9.06 1.47 4.58
C LYS A 136 -8.00 1.70 3.51
N TRP A 137 -7.01 0.82 3.42
CA TRP A 137 -5.98 0.90 2.38
C TRP A 137 -6.54 0.64 0.98
N GLN A 138 -7.44 -0.34 0.85
CA GLN A 138 -8.12 -0.60 -0.41
C GLN A 138 -9.01 0.58 -0.83
N GLN A 139 -9.67 1.24 0.12
CA GLN A 139 -10.46 2.44 -0.15
C GLN A 139 -9.60 3.57 -0.74
N ILE A 140 -8.43 3.84 -0.16
CA ILE A 140 -7.50 4.86 -0.69
C ILE A 140 -7.10 4.55 -2.15
N ILE A 141 -6.84 3.27 -2.47
CA ILE A 141 -6.51 2.86 -3.83
C ILE A 141 -7.68 3.14 -4.79
N GLN A 142 -8.92 2.87 -4.38
CA GLN A 142 -10.10 3.13 -5.20
C GLN A 142 -10.29 4.62 -5.45
N GLU A 143 -10.24 5.44 -4.40
CA GLU A 143 -10.36 6.90 -4.49
C GLU A 143 -9.29 7.49 -5.43
N ASN A 144 -8.04 7.05 -5.29
CA ASN A 144 -6.96 7.51 -6.15
C ASN A 144 -7.14 7.05 -7.61
N THR A 145 -7.62 5.83 -7.84
CA THR A 145 -7.91 5.33 -9.20
C THR A 145 -9.05 6.12 -9.87
N LEU A 146 -10.08 6.49 -9.11
CA LEU A 146 -11.19 7.31 -9.61
C LEU A 146 -10.71 8.73 -9.95
N SER A 147 -9.91 9.33 -9.07
CA SER A 147 -9.28 10.64 -9.30
C SER A 147 -8.41 10.63 -10.57
N ALA A 148 -7.57 9.60 -10.76
CA ALA A 148 -6.75 9.46 -11.96
C ALA A 148 -7.60 9.36 -13.24
N LYS A 149 -8.71 8.60 -13.22
CA LYS A 149 -9.64 8.52 -14.35
C LYS A 149 -10.35 9.86 -14.63
N ALA A 150 -10.71 10.60 -13.58
CA ALA A 150 -11.35 11.91 -13.71
C ALA A 150 -10.41 12.91 -14.40
N ARG A 151 -9.13 12.93 -14.01
CA ARG A 151 -8.10 13.76 -14.67
C ARG A 151 -7.97 13.47 -16.16
N VAL A 152 -7.91 12.19 -16.55
CA VAL A 152 -7.84 11.79 -17.97
C VAL A 152 -9.07 12.26 -18.76
N ARG A 153 -10.27 12.19 -18.17
CA ARG A 153 -11.50 12.71 -18.81
C ARG A 153 -11.45 14.23 -19.00
N GLN A 154 -10.94 14.95 -17.99
CA GLN A 154 -10.81 16.39 -18.05
C GLN A 154 -9.79 16.81 -19.12
N GLU A 155 -8.62 16.18 -19.16
CA GLU A 155 -7.59 16.42 -20.19
C GLU A 155 -8.15 16.17 -21.61
N ALA A 156 -8.94 15.11 -21.80
CA ALA A 156 -9.58 14.84 -23.08
C ALA A 156 -10.61 15.92 -23.48
N TYR A 157 -11.40 16.43 -22.53
CA TYR A 157 -12.34 17.51 -22.78
C TYR A 157 -11.63 18.83 -23.15
N GLU A 158 -10.55 19.15 -22.44
CA GLU A 158 -9.70 20.32 -22.73
C GLU A 158 -9.06 20.21 -24.12
N GLN A 159 -8.64 19.01 -24.52
CA GLN A 159 -8.10 18.78 -25.86
C GLN A 159 -9.17 18.99 -26.94
N MET A 160 -10.39 18.45 -26.75
CA MET A 160 -11.50 18.70 -27.67
C MET A 160 -11.81 20.18 -27.82
N LEU A 161 -11.76 20.96 -26.73
CA LEU A 161 -11.94 22.41 -26.78
C LEU A 161 -10.83 23.12 -27.55
N ARG A 162 -9.57 22.69 -27.40
CA ARG A 162 -8.43 23.24 -28.16
C ARG A 162 -8.56 22.93 -29.65
N ASP A 163 -8.93 21.71 -30.00
CA ASP A 163 -9.08 21.27 -31.39
C ASP A 163 -10.27 21.95 -32.09
N ALA A 164 -11.29 22.38 -31.32
CA ALA A 164 -12.43 23.14 -31.82
C ALA A 164 -12.10 24.62 -32.10
N VAL A 165 -10.93 25.13 -31.70
CA VAL A 165 -10.51 26.50 -32.03
C VAL A 165 -10.13 26.54 -33.51
N PRO A 166 -10.77 27.40 -34.33
CA PRO A 166 -10.43 27.51 -35.74
C PRO A 166 -8.97 27.94 -35.93
N PRO A 167 -8.27 27.42 -36.94
CA PRO A 167 -6.86 27.73 -37.17
C PRO A 167 -6.66 29.24 -37.35
N ALA A 168 -5.69 29.80 -36.62
CA ALA A 168 -5.40 31.24 -36.61
C ALA A 168 -4.86 31.77 -37.96
N VAL A 169 -4.48 30.88 -38.88
CA VAL A 169 -3.98 31.22 -40.20
C VAL A 169 -4.89 30.60 -41.24
N VAL A 170 -5.51 31.45 -42.06
CA VAL A 170 -6.29 31.02 -43.23
C VAL A 170 -5.31 30.40 -44.23
N ALA A 171 -5.54 29.15 -44.62
CA ALA A 171 -4.71 28.50 -45.64
C ALA A 171 -4.88 29.22 -46.99
N PRO A 172 -3.79 29.63 -47.66
CA PRO A 172 -3.89 30.28 -48.96
C PRO A 172 -4.46 29.31 -50.00
N GLN A 173 -5.52 29.75 -50.70
CA GLN A 173 -6.05 29.05 -51.86
C GLN A 173 -5.24 29.46 -53.09
N TYR A 174 -4.36 28.57 -53.54
CA TYR A 174 -3.71 28.72 -54.85
C TYR A 174 -4.68 28.23 -55.93
N LYS A 175 -4.95 29.08 -56.92
CA LYS A 175 -5.71 28.77 -58.13
C LYS A 175 -4.79 28.26 -59.24
#